data_AF-A0A654FFZ2-F1
#
_entry.id   AF-A0A654FFZ2-F1
#
_cell.length_a   1.000
_cell.length_b   1.000
_cell.length_c   1.000
_cell.angle_alpha   90.00
_cell.angle_beta   90.00
_cell.angle_gamma   90.00
#
_symmetry.space_group_name_H-M   'P 1'
#
loop_
_entity.id
_entity.type
_entity.pdbx_description
1 polymer ?
#
loop_
_entity_poly.entity_id
_entity_poly.type
_entity_poly.pdbx_seq_one_letter_code
_entity_poly.pdbx_strand_id
1 'polypeptide(L)'
;MLHQKTKEPKFLCLYEVRRNGSKPSIRYKTMRLEWSLSRLVGEEEYLTSKKHKERRILFSKSVDGLFCLYSGVDMKQPIMVINPDTRWSKKLPLARIQRKNYLDSNKVEFSRLGFGKDSVTGTYKLVWLRTKTKKKIKEETSSTMTCEVFDFVSTKWRR
;
A
#
# COMPACT_ATOMS: atom_id res chain seq x y z
N MET A 1 27.31 -6.53 -17.12
CA MET A 1 26.50 -5.61 -16.28
C MET A 1 25.95 -4.51 -17.17
N LEU A 2 24.67 -4.58 -17.55
CA LEU A 2 24.04 -3.53 -18.34
C LEU A 2 23.74 -2.35 -17.41
N HIS A 3 24.43 -1.23 -17.61
CA HIS A 3 24.10 0.04 -16.98
C HIS A 3 22.63 0.35 -17.24
N GLN A 4 21.86 0.49 -16.16
CA GLN A 4 20.49 1.00 -16.20
C GLN A 4 20.58 2.39 -16.84
N LYS A 5 20.12 2.55 -18.09
CA LYS A 5 19.99 3.88 -18.72
C LYS A 5 19.22 4.73 -17.72
N THR A 6 19.85 5.78 -17.20
CA THR A 6 19.28 6.72 -16.24
C THR A 6 18.13 7.44 -16.91
N LYS A 7 16.96 6.80 -16.91
CA LYS A 7 15.69 7.47 -17.19
C LYS A 7 15.55 8.58 -16.14
N GLU A 8 15.15 9.76 -16.58
CA GLU A 8 14.89 10.89 -15.69
C GLU A 8 14.03 10.47 -14.49
N PRO A 9 14.34 10.95 -13.28
CA PRO A 9 13.58 10.59 -12.08
C PRO A 9 12.12 11.04 -12.24
N LYS A 10 11.21 10.08 -12.19
CA LYS A 10 9.77 10.30 -12.16
C LYS A 10 9.26 10.25 -10.73
N PHE A 11 8.51 11.26 -10.36
CA PHE A 11 7.86 11.41 -9.07
C PHE A 11 6.42 10.96 -9.17
N LEU A 12 5.94 10.27 -8.15
CA LEU A 12 4.52 10.00 -7.99
C LEU A 12 3.92 11.01 -7.02
N CYS A 13 3.02 11.84 -7.50
CA CYS A 13 2.22 12.74 -6.67
C CYS A 13 0.88 12.08 -6.36
N LEU A 14 0.53 11.96 -5.07
CA LEU A 14 -0.77 11.52 -4.59
C LEU A 14 -1.49 12.72 -4.00
N TYR A 15 -2.72 13.00 -4.42
CA TYR A 15 -3.49 14.13 -3.90
C TYR A 15 -4.98 13.81 -3.80
N GLU A 16 -5.63 14.45 -2.84
CA GLU A 16 -7.07 14.38 -2.65
C GLU A 16 -7.74 15.43 -3.54
N VAL A 17 -8.74 15.02 -4.31
CA VAL A 17 -9.60 15.92 -5.08
C VAL A 17 -10.98 15.96 -4.43
N ARG A 18 -11.39 17.16 -4.00
CA ARG A 18 -12.74 17.47 -3.52
C ARG A 18 -13.47 18.27 -4.59
N ARG A 19 -14.58 17.75 -5.12
CA ARG A 19 -15.54 18.55 -5.90
C ARG A 19 -16.74 18.86 -5.03
N ASN A 20 -17.28 20.07 -5.12
CA ASN A 20 -18.47 20.50 -4.36
C ASN A 20 -19.59 19.45 -4.47
N GLY A 21 -20.14 19.05 -3.33
CA GLY A 21 -21.22 18.05 -3.23
C GLY A 21 -20.81 16.59 -3.46
N SER A 22 -19.54 16.29 -3.76
CA SER A 22 -19.06 14.93 -4.04
C SER A 22 -18.12 14.40 -2.95
N LYS A 23 -18.02 13.07 -2.86
CA LYS A 23 -17.06 12.43 -1.95
C LYS A 23 -15.62 12.67 -2.42
N PRO A 24 -14.66 12.86 -1.49
CA PRO A 24 -13.27 13.00 -1.86
C PRO A 24 -12.77 11.77 -2.62
N SER A 25 -12.04 12.03 -3.69
CA SER A 25 -11.38 10.99 -4.48
C SER A 25 -9.88 11.19 -4.40
N ILE A 26 -9.11 10.10 -4.25
CA ILE A 26 -7.65 10.17 -4.31
C ILE A 26 -7.24 9.95 -5.75
N ARG A 27 -6.36 10.82 -6.24
CA ARG A 27 -5.75 10.72 -7.55
C ARG A 27 -4.25 10.60 -7.39
N TYR A 28 -3.62 10.01 -8.38
CA TYR A 28 -2.18 10.07 -8.48
C TYR A 28 -1.76 10.52 -9.87
N LYS A 29 -0.67 11.25 -9.94
CA LYS A 29 -0.09 11.73 -11.20
C LYS A 29 1.40 11.46 -11.18
N THR A 30 1.92 11.00 -12.31
CA THR A 30 3.36 10.94 -12.50
C THR A 30 3.84 12.33 -12.92
N MET A 31 4.91 12.80 -12.30
CA MET A 31 5.54 14.08 -12.55
C MET A 31 7.01 13.86 -12.88
N ARG A 32 7.58 14.69 -13.75
CA ARG A 32 9.03 14.75 -13.96
C ARG A 32 9.58 16.04 -13.36
N LEU A 33 10.84 16.02 -12.94
CA LEU A 33 11.54 17.24 -12.57
C LEU A 33 12.08 17.89 -13.83
N GLU A 34 11.57 19.06 -14.17
CA GLU A 34 12.12 19.90 -15.23
C GLU A 34 13.27 20.73 -14.64
N TRP A 35 14.50 20.24 -14.82
CA TRP A 35 15.71 20.81 -14.20
C TRP A 35 15.95 22.28 -14.57
N SER A 36 15.61 22.70 -15.78
CA SER A 36 15.77 24.08 -16.25
C SER A 36 14.88 25.07 -15.50
N LEU A 37 13.79 24.61 -14.90
CA LEU A 37 12.79 25.44 -14.23
C LEU A 37 12.59 25.07 -12.76
N SER A 38 13.40 24.14 -12.23
CA SER A 38 13.34 23.65 -10.84
C SER A 38 11.92 23.30 -10.39
N ARG A 39 11.08 22.79 -11.30
CA ARG A 39 9.66 22.55 -11.05
C ARG A 39 9.25 21.15 -11.45
N LEU A 40 8.26 20.61 -10.75
CA LEU A 40 7.61 19.36 -11.13
C LEU A 40 6.59 19.65 -12.22
N VAL A 41 6.80 19.06 -13.40
CA VAL A 41 5.83 19.11 -14.49
C VAL A 41 5.05 17.82 -14.48
N GLY A 42 3.73 17.94 -14.34
CA GLY A 42 2.87 16.78 -14.35
C GLY A 42 2.73 16.21 -15.75
N GLU A 43 3.06 14.93 -15.92
CA GLU A 43 2.90 14.23 -17.19
C GLU A 43 1.49 13.66 -17.33
N GLU A 44 1.05 12.78 -16.42
CA GLU A 44 -0.18 12.00 -16.63
C GLU A 44 -0.97 11.75 -15.33
N GLU A 45 -2.27 12.06 -15.33
CA GLU A 45 -3.18 11.89 -14.19
C GLU A 45 -3.90 10.54 -14.26
N TYR A 46 -3.91 9.82 -13.14
CA TYR A 46 -4.53 8.51 -12.98
C TYR A 46 -5.55 8.54 -11.85
N LEU A 47 -6.71 7.93 -12.13
CA LEU A 47 -7.83 7.88 -11.18
C LEU A 47 -7.77 6.60 -10.35
N THR A 48 -7.35 6.71 -9.09
CA THR A 48 -7.63 5.67 -8.09
C THR A 48 -9.09 5.75 -7.63
N SER A 49 -9.97 5.00 -8.31
CA SER A 49 -11.32 4.60 -7.85
C SER A 49 -12.32 5.71 -7.48
N LYS A 50 -13.45 5.73 -8.20
CA LYS A 50 -14.63 6.61 -7.97
C LYS A 50 -15.39 6.34 -6.64
N LYS A 51 -14.93 5.48 -5.74
CA LYS A 51 -15.73 4.99 -4.60
C LYS A 51 -14.97 4.75 -3.29
N HIS A 52 -13.85 5.44 -3.00
CA HIS A 52 -13.39 5.46 -1.61
C HIS A 52 -14.29 6.37 -0.78
N LYS A 53 -15.17 5.78 0.04
CA LYS A 53 -15.92 6.52 1.06
C LYS A 53 -15.01 7.09 2.17
N GLU A 54 -13.70 6.83 2.14
CA GLU A 54 -12.84 6.90 3.34
C GLU A 54 -11.59 7.77 3.23
N ARG A 55 -11.21 8.31 4.40
CA ARG A 55 -10.25 9.41 4.62
C ARG A 55 -8.78 8.98 4.82
N ARG A 56 -8.45 7.68 4.86
CA ARG A 56 -7.08 7.23 5.17
C ARG A 56 -6.59 6.09 4.29
N ILE A 57 -5.96 6.45 3.17
CA ILE A 57 -5.16 5.54 2.34
C ILE A 57 -3.73 5.53 2.86
N LEU A 58 -3.14 4.35 2.94
CA LEU A 58 -1.75 4.12 3.31
C LEU A 58 -0.97 3.61 2.11
N PHE A 59 0.33 3.86 2.13
CA PHE A 59 1.28 3.39 1.13
C PHE A 59 2.43 2.62 1.78
N SER A 60 2.98 1.64 1.06
CA SER A 60 4.25 1.01 1.43
C SER A 60 5.44 1.87 1.00
N LYS A 61 6.64 1.50 1.43
CA LYS A 61 7.86 1.94 0.74
C LYS A 61 7.87 1.46 -0.71
N SER A 62 8.63 2.15 -1.56
CA SER A 62 8.88 1.75 -2.94
C SER A 62 10.00 0.69 -3.01
N VAL A 63 9.86 -0.28 -3.91
CA VAL A 63 10.85 -1.32 -4.21
C VAL A 63 10.87 -1.54 -5.71
N ASP A 64 12.00 -1.30 -6.37
CA ASP A 64 12.15 -1.40 -7.84
C ASP A 64 11.07 -0.58 -8.61
N GLY A 65 10.63 0.55 -8.04
CA GLY A 65 9.57 1.41 -8.59
C GLY A 65 8.14 0.94 -8.32
N LEU A 66 7.96 -0.22 -7.68
CA LEU A 66 6.68 -0.74 -7.22
C LEU A 66 6.36 -0.24 -5.81
N PHE A 67 5.10 0.03 -5.52
CA PHE A 67 4.63 0.25 -4.14
C PHE A 67 3.18 -0.23 -4.01
N CYS A 68 2.71 -0.30 -2.77
CA CYS A 68 1.38 -0.80 -2.44
C CYS A 68 0.50 0.30 -1.90
N LEU A 69 -0.76 0.38 -2.37
CA LEU A 69 -1.83 1.20 -1.83
C LEU A 69 -2.85 0.32 -1.12
N TYR A 70 -3.30 0.75 0.05
CA TYR A 70 -4.27 0.00 0.86
C TYR A 70 -5.02 0.92 1.83
N SER A 71 -6.19 0.47 2.29
CA SER A 71 -6.97 1.22 3.28
C SER A 71 -6.40 1.00 4.68
N GLY A 72 -6.28 2.09 5.45
CA GLY A 72 -6.00 2.02 6.88
C GLY A 72 -7.24 1.81 7.75
N VAL A 73 -8.45 1.78 7.15
CA VAL A 73 -9.74 1.71 7.87
C VAL A 73 -10.59 0.56 7.33
N ASP A 74 -11.07 0.65 6.09
CA ASP A 74 -11.79 -0.45 5.43
C ASP A 74 -10.87 -1.60 5.01
N MET A 75 -10.72 -2.57 5.90
CA MET A 75 -9.98 -3.80 5.66
C MET A 75 -10.60 -4.72 4.59
N LYS A 76 -11.81 -4.41 4.06
CA LYS A 76 -12.40 -5.15 2.93
C LYS A 76 -11.79 -4.77 1.59
N GLN A 77 -11.10 -3.63 1.50
CA GLN A 77 -10.44 -3.23 0.26
C GLN A 77 -9.17 -4.06 0.03
N PRO A 78 -8.97 -4.63 -1.16
CA PRO A 78 -7.74 -5.32 -1.49
C PRO A 78 -6.57 -4.35 -1.54
N ILE A 79 -5.38 -4.84 -1.18
CA ILE A 79 -4.13 -4.12 -1.44
C ILE A 79 -3.94 -4.04 -2.96
N MET A 80 -3.57 -2.87 -3.47
CA MET A 80 -3.17 -2.67 -4.86
C MET A 80 -1.67 -2.47 -4.95
N VAL A 81 -1.01 -3.27 -5.79
CA VAL A 81 0.39 -3.07 -6.16
C VAL A 81 0.42 -2.30 -7.47
N ILE A 82 1.24 -1.26 -7.54
CA ILE A 82 1.26 -0.33 -8.67
C ILE A 82 2.70 -0.10 -9.12
N ASN A 83 2.90 -0.09 -10.43
CA ASN A 83 4.05 0.47 -11.12
C ASN A 83 3.59 1.71 -11.92
N PRO A 84 3.92 2.93 -11.49
CA PRO A 84 3.54 4.13 -12.21
C PRO A 84 4.25 4.28 -13.56
N ASP A 85 5.49 3.81 -13.68
CA ASP A 85 6.27 3.95 -14.92
C ASP A 85 5.69 3.07 -16.03
N THR A 86 5.20 1.88 -15.68
CA THR A 86 4.62 0.94 -16.66
C THR A 86 3.08 0.97 -16.70
N ARG A 87 2.44 1.78 -15.87
CA ARG A 87 0.98 1.82 -15.67
C ARG A 87 0.36 0.49 -15.23
N TRP A 88 1.19 -0.46 -14.83
CA TRP A 88 0.73 -1.76 -14.39
C TRP A 88 0.19 -1.65 -12.96
N SER A 89 -0.97 -2.25 -12.72
CA SER A 89 -1.49 -2.41 -11.38
C SER A 89 -2.12 -3.78 -11.19
N LYS A 90 -2.05 -4.29 -9.96
CA LYS A 90 -2.63 -5.58 -9.59
C LYS A 90 -3.26 -5.51 -8.21
N LYS A 91 -4.50 -5.96 -8.11
CA LYS A 91 -5.17 -6.19 -6.84
C LYS A 91 -4.71 -7.54 -6.28
N LEU A 92 -4.29 -7.53 -5.02
CA LEU A 92 -3.94 -8.75 -4.30
C LEU A 92 -5.20 -9.39 -3.71
N PRO A 93 -5.24 -10.73 -3.54
CA PRO A 93 -6.28 -11.36 -2.76
C PRO A 93 -6.26 -10.86 -1.30
N LEU A 94 -7.39 -10.92 -0.60
CA LEU A 94 -7.46 -10.47 0.80
C LEU A 94 -6.63 -11.37 1.73
N ALA A 95 -5.79 -10.74 2.55
CA ALA A 95 -5.07 -11.42 3.64
C ALA A 95 -6.07 -12.03 4.64
N ARG A 96 -5.64 -13.02 5.45
CA ARG A 96 -6.50 -13.56 6.51
C ARG A 96 -6.70 -12.51 7.61
N ILE A 97 -5.72 -11.64 7.86
CA ILE A 97 -5.79 -10.49 8.78
C ILE A 97 -6.97 -9.61 8.36
N GLN A 98 -7.04 -9.19 7.10
CA GLN A 98 -8.14 -8.40 6.55
C GLN A 98 -9.51 -9.06 6.79
N ARG A 99 -9.62 -10.36 6.47
CA ARG A 99 -10.87 -11.13 6.64
C ARG A 99 -11.28 -11.29 8.10
N LYS A 100 -10.32 -11.51 9.01
CA LYS A 100 -10.60 -11.72 10.45
C LYS A 100 -10.94 -10.43 11.19
N ASN A 101 -10.39 -9.29 10.77
CA ASN A 101 -10.68 -7.99 11.39
C ASN A 101 -12.11 -7.51 11.15
N TYR A 102 -12.72 -7.95 10.06
CA TYR A 102 -14.13 -7.67 9.80
C TYR A 102 -15.06 -8.13 10.95
N LEU A 103 -14.65 -9.13 11.73
CA LEU A 103 -15.48 -9.81 12.70
C LEU A 103 -15.16 -9.45 14.17
N ASP A 104 -14.09 -8.69 14.43
CA ASP A 104 -13.53 -8.54 15.78
C ASP A 104 -13.55 -7.06 16.19
N SER A 105 -14.45 -6.68 17.11
CA SER A 105 -14.68 -5.30 17.60
C SER A 105 -13.61 -4.78 18.57
N ASN A 106 -12.57 -5.59 18.82
CA ASN A 106 -11.46 -5.22 19.69
C ASN A 106 -10.56 -4.14 19.05
N LYS A 107 -9.85 -3.37 19.89
CA LYS A 107 -8.81 -2.44 19.43
C LYS A 107 -7.65 -3.22 18.81
N VAL A 108 -7.66 -3.38 17.49
CA VAL A 108 -6.57 -4.00 16.74
C VAL A 108 -5.71 -2.90 16.14
N GLU A 109 -4.41 -2.97 16.38
CA GLU A 109 -3.44 -2.09 15.73
C GLU A 109 -2.74 -2.83 14.60
N PHE A 110 -2.63 -2.17 13.45
CA PHE A 110 -1.94 -2.69 12.27
C PHE A 110 -0.65 -1.95 12.06
N SER A 111 0.43 -2.70 11.84
CA SER A 111 1.64 -2.09 11.32
C SER A 111 1.39 -1.59 9.90
N ARG A 112 2.24 -0.65 9.45
CA ARG A 112 2.38 -0.40 8.01
C ARG A 112 2.84 -1.68 7.30
N LEU A 113 2.42 -1.85 6.05
CA LEU A 113 2.89 -2.95 5.21
C LEU A 113 4.39 -2.85 4.95
N GLY A 114 5.09 -3.94 5.23
CA GLY A 114 6.45 -4.16 4.75
C GLY A 114 6.38 -4.64 3.30
N PHE A 115 7.01 -3.93 2.38
CA PHE A 115 7.14 -4.39 0.99
C PHE A 115 8.61 -4.51 0.66
N GLY A 116 9.04 -5.65 0.10
CA GLY A 116 10.46 -5.95 -0.07
C GLY A 116 10.70 -7.06 -1.06
N LYS A 117 11.98 -7.37 -1.25
CA LYS A 117 12.46 -8.46 -2.07
C LYS A 117 13.25 -9.41 -1.16
N ASP A 118 12.94 -10.69 -1.24
CA ASP A 118 13.73 -11.73 -0.58
C ASP A 118 15.14 -11.74 -1.18
N SER A 119 16.17 -11.62 -0.34
CA SER A 119 17.56 -11.56 -0.79
C SER A 119 18.06 -12.89 -1.36
N VAL A 120 17.46 -14.01 -0.97
CA VAL A 120 17.88 -15.34 -1.45
C VAL A 120 17.29 -15.63 -2.82
N THR A 121 15.97 -15.45 -2.97
CA THR A 121 15.27 -15.81 -4.22
C THR A 121 15.10 -14.63 -5.18
N GLY A 122 15.35 -13.41 -4.73
CA GLY A 122 15.03 -12.19 -5.50
C GLY A 122 13.53 -11.99 -5.70
N THR A 123 12.67 -12.69 -4.96
CA THR A 123 11.22 -12.61 -5.16
C THR A 123 10.59 -11.53 -4.29
N TYR A 124 9.64 -10.77 -4.84
CA TYR A 124 8.92 -9.79 -4.05
C TYR A 124 8.08 -10.47 -2.97
N LYS A 125 8.05 -9.87 -1.78
CA LYS A 125 7.24 -10.28 -0.65
C LYS A 125 6.56 -9.05 -0.05
N LEU A 126 5.35 -9.25 0.46
CA LEU A 126 4.65 -8.24 1.22
C LEU A 126 4.29 -8.81 2.59
N VAL A 127 4.65 -8.10 3.65
CA VAL A 127 4.57 -8.54 5.04
C VAL A 127 3.59 -7.66 5.78
N TRP A 128 2.64 -8.28 6.47
CA TRP A 128 1.68 -7.57 7.31
C TRP A 128 1.69 -8.12 8.73
N LEU A 129 2.10 -7.28 9.67
CA LEU A 129 2.07 -7.60 11.08
C LEU A 129 0.77 -7.06 11.71
N ARG A 130 0.14 -7.89 12.54
CA ARG A 130 -1.00 -7.55 13.37
C ARG A 130 -0.64 -7.81 14.83
N THR A 131 -0.88 -6.81 15.66
CA THR A 131 -0.79 -6.96 17.12
C THR A 131 -2.18 -6.91 17.71
N LYS A 132 -2.54 -7.93 18.49
CA LYS A 132 -3.75 -7.94 19.31
C LYS A 132 -3.35 -7.68 20.76
N THR A 133 -3.83 -6.60 21.35
CA THR A 133 -3.75 -6.39 22.80
C THR A 133 -5.02 -6.93 23.45
N LYS A 134 -4.87 -7.81 24.44
CA LYS A 134 -5.99 -8.23 25.29
C LYS A 134 -5.92 -7.42 26.58
N LYS A 135 -6.93 -6.58 26.85
CA LYS A 135 -7.12 -6.05 28.20
C LYS A 135 -7.66 -7.19 29.06
N LYS A 136 -6.85 -7.72 29.99
CA LYS A 136 -7.39 -8.49 31.10
C LYS A 136 -7.86 -7.52 32.19
N ILE A 137 -9.05 -7.78 32.73
CA ILE A 137 -9.47 -7.23 34.01
C ILE A 137 -8.59 -7.97 35.03
N LYS A 138 -7.68 -7.23 35.70
CA LYS A 138 -6.58 -7.70 36.58
C LYS A 138 -5.22 -7.93 35.88
N GLU A 139 -4.46 -6.83 35.85
CA GLU A 139 -3.00 -6.62 35.92
C GLU A 139 -2.01 -7.21 34.89
N GLU A 140 -2.40 -8.08 33.95
CA GLU A 140 -1.47 -8.48 32.86
C GLU A 140 -2.04 -8.28 31.45
N THR A 141 -1.52 -7.26 30.77
CA THR A 141 -1.80 -7.01 29.34
C THR A 141 -0.99 -7.99 28.48
N SER A 142 -1.59 -9.12 28.10
CA SER A 142 -0.96 -10.02 27.12
C SER A 142 -1.19 -9.52 25.70
N SER A 143 -0.13 -9.36 24.90
CA SER A 143 -0.22 -9.07 23.47
C SER A 143 0.11 -10.31 22.64
N THR A 144 -0.59 -10.49 21.53
CA THR A 144 -0.29 -11.55 20.56
C THR A 144 0.02 -10.90 19.22
N MET A 145 1.22 -11.15 18.71
CA MET A 145 1.64 -10.73 17.37
C MET A 145 1.43 -11.88 16.38
N THR A 146 0.88 -11.55 15.22
CA THR A 146 0.73 -12.48 14.10
C THR A 146 1.19 -11.80 12.82
N CYS A 147 1.89 -12.54 11.98
CA CYS A 147 2.39 -12.07 10.69
C CYS A 147 1.69 -12.83 9.56
N GLU A 148 1.48 -12.16 8.42
CA GLU A 148 1.20 -12.83 7.15
C GLU A 148 2.12 -12.27 6.07
N VAL A 149 2.57 -13.17 5.19
CA VAL A 149 3.45 -12.86 4.06
C VAL A 149 2.74 -13.23 2.76
N PHE A 150 2.62 -12.27 1.86
CA PHE A 150 2.22 -12.51 0.49
C PHE A 150 3.44 -12.80 -0.36
N ASP A 151 3.41 -13.93 -1.05
CA ASP A 151 4.44 -14.35 -1.99
C ASP A 151 3.96 -14.09 -3.42
N PHE A 152 4.71 -13.27 -4.16
CA PHE A 152 4.35 -12.92 -5.53
C PHE A 152 4.54 -14.05 -6.54
N VAL A 153 5.39 -15.05 -6.24
CA VAL A 153 5.57 -16.23 -7.09
C VAL A 153 4.38 -17.16 -6.94
N SER A 154 4.04 -17.53 -5.70
CA SER A 154 2.89 -18.42 -5.47
C SER A 154 1.54 -17.69 -5.49
N THR A 155 1.55 -16.35 -5.55
CA THR A 155 0.39 -15.46 -5.55
C THR A 155 -0.58 -15.66 -4.39
N LYS A 156 -0.07 -16.08 -3.23
CA LYS A 156 -0.86 -16.48 -2.06
C LYS A 156 -0.30 -15.88 -0.77
N TRP A 157 -1.20 -15.65 0.18
CA TRP A 157 -0.87 -15.32 1.56
C TRP A 157 -0.52 -16.57 2.35
N ARG A 158 0.55 -16.48 3.15
CA ARG A 158 0.99 -17.51 4.09
C ARG A 158 1.15 -16.90 5.47
N ARG A 159 1.02 -17.73 6.49
CA ARG A 159 1.30 -17.38 7.89
C ARG A 159 2.59 -18.07 8.28
#